data_AF-A0A4C1ZVJ2-F1
#
_entry.id   AF-A0A4C1ZVJ2-F1
#
_cell.length_a   1.000
_cell.length_b   1.000
_cell.length_c   1.000
_cell.angle_alpha   90.00
_cell.angle_beta   90.00
_cell.angle_gamma   90.00
#
_symmetry.space_group_name_H-M   'P 1'
#
loop_
_entity.id
_entity.type
_entity.pdbx_description
1 polymer ?
#
loop_
_entity_poly.entity_id
_entity_poly.type
_entity_poly.pdbx_seq_one_letter_code
_entity_poly.pdbx_strand_id
1 'polypeptide(L)'
;MVPIGTGTTLVPKEVYSKINWKSYTMATRKLLMAVFSRRTLATHSLTGKASPAFLSKPAKLCLDPEKVSDIVMTVTANSHVKGSLVRSAITTKCADENKMLKLQMQKKQRQRTLEASAADKDLQEGAAAEVTSE
;
A
#
# COMPACT_ATOMS: atom_id res chain seq x y z
N MET A 1 12.03 -5.74 19.09
CA MET A 1 11.85 -6.39 17.77
C MET A 1 11.74 -7.89 17.94
N VAL A 2 11.10 -8.59 17.00
CA VAL A 2 10.97 -10.05 16.95
C VAL A 2 11.47 -10.50 15.57
N PRO A 3 12.44 -11.42 15.50
CA PRO A 3 12.86 -12.02 14.23
C PRO A 3 11.80 -12.97 13.68
N ILE A 4 11.62 -12.98 12.37
CA ILE A 4 10.70 -13.87 11.65
C ILE A 4 11.47 -14.66 10.58
N GLY A 5 10.92 -15.80 10.16
CA GLY A 5 11.52 -16.66 9.12
C GLY A 5 12.91 -17.16 9.50
N THR A 6 13.91 -16.82 8.68
CA THR A 6 15.33 -17.12 8.87
C THR A 6 16.00 -16.27 9.96
N GLY A 7 15.31 -15.22 10.42
CA GLY A 7 15.75 -14.37 11.53
C GLY A 7 16.38 -13.04 11.12
N THR A 8 16.50 -12.77 9.82
CA THR A 8 17.01 -11.51 9.27
C THR A 8 15.94 -10.42 9.22
N THR A 9 14.69 -10.80 8.95
CA THR A 9 13.56 -9.86 8.96
C THR A 9 13.06 -9.63 10.38
N LEU A 10 13.01 -8.37 10.81
CA LEU A 10 12.56 -7.97 12.13
C LEU A 10 11.20 -7.27 12.08
N VAL A 11 10.32 -7.58 13.02
CA VAL A 11 9.03 -6.89 13.22
C VAL A 11 8.86 -6.38 14.65
N PRO A 12 8.06 -5.32 14.89
CA PRO A 12 7.74 -4.88 16.25
C PRO A 12 7.05 -5.97 17.06
N LYS A 13 7.42 -6.10 18.35
CA LYS A 13 6.91 -7.17 19.23
C LYS A 13 5.41 -7.03 19.47
N GLU A 14 4.96 -5.78 19.57
CA GLU A 14 3.59 -5.35 19.81
C GLU A 14 2.67 -5.70 18.63
N VAL A 15 3.23 -5.69 17.41
CA VAL A 15 2.50 -6.13 16.22
C VAL A 15 2.44 -7.65 16.20
N TYR A 16 3.57 -8.32 16.42
CA TYR A 16 3.68 -9.78 16.35
C TYR A 16 2.75 -10.48 17.35
N SER A 17 2.71 -10.02 18.60
CA SER A 17 1.87 -10.61 19.66
C SER A 17 0.37 -10.48 19.40
N LYS A 18 -0.05 -9.51 18.58
CA LYS A 18 -1.46 -9.24 18.23
C LYS A 18 -1.87 -9.88 16.90
N ILE A 19 -1.05 -10.77 16.34
CA ILE A 19 -1.40 -11.48 15.11
C ILE A 19 -2.38 -12.61 15.43
N ASN A 20 -3.49 -12.65 14.70
CA ASN A 20 -4.41 -13.78 14.73
C ASN A 20 -3.96 -14.83 13.72
N TRP A 21 -3.23 -15.84 14.20
CA TRP A 21 -2.71 -16.93 13.37
C TRP A 21 -3.77 -17.91 12.84
N LYS A 22 -5.01 -17.87 13.36
CA LYS A 22 -6.12 -18.66 12.80
C LYS A 22 -6.52 -18.21 11.40
N SER A 23 -6.23 -16.95 11.05
CA SER A 23 -6.48 -16.39 9.73
C SER A 23 -5.17 -16.06 9.04
N TYR A 24 -4.69 -16.96 8.16
CA TYR A 24 -3.44 -16.75 7.43
C TYR A 24 -3.48 -15.46 6.60
N THR A 25 -4.64 -15.07 6.05
CA THR A 25 -4.79 -13.84 5.26
C THR A 25 -4.59 -12.60 6.12
N MET A 26 -5.19 -12.55 7.32
CA MET A 26 -5.00 -11.44 8.26
C MET A 26 -3.58 -11.40 8.82
N ALA A 27 -3.00 -12.56 9.16
CA ALA A 27 -1.62 -12.65 9.61
C ALA A 27 -0.64 -12.13 8.56
N THR A 28 -0.78 -12.58 7.30
CA THR A 28 0.03 -12.12 6.17
C THR A 28 -0.07 -10.60 5.99
N ARG A 29 -1.29 -10.05 6.02
CA ARG A 29 -1.51 -8.60 5.84
C ARG A 29 -0.90 -7.79 6.97
N LYS A 30 -1.00 -8.24 8.22
CA LYS A 30 -0.37 -7.57 9.37
C LYS A 30 1.15 -7.58 9.27
N LEU A 31 1.76 -8.72 8.92
CA LEU A 31 3.21 -8.80 8.74
C LEU A 31 3.69 -7.92 7.59
N LEU A 32 3.01 -7.92 6.44
CA LEU A 32 3.37 -7.05 5.32
C LEU A 32 3.38 -5.58 5.71
N MET A 33 2.40 -5.13 6.50
CA MET A 33 2.33 -3.75 6.99
C MET A 33 3.37 -3.42 8.07
N ALA A 34 3.91 -4.43 8.74
CA ALA A 34 5.00 -4.27 9.72
C ALA A 34 6.38 -4.22 9.04
N VAL A 35 6.55 -4.97 7.94
CA VAL A 35 7.83 -5.14 7.24
C VAL A 35 8.01 -4.11 6.12
N PHE A 36 6.93 -3.73 5.43
CA PHE A 36 6.97 -2.81 4.30
C PHE A 36 6.11 -1.58 4.54
N SER A 37 6.58 -0.44 4.00
CA SER A 37 5.76 0.77 3.95
C SER A 37 4.53 0.56 3.05
N ARG A 38 3.43 1.28 3.33
CA ARG A 38 2.25 1.32 2.46
C ARG A 38 2.61 1.70 1.02
N ARG A 39 3.53 2.66 0.85
CA ARG A 39 4.00 3.09 -0.47
C ARG A 39 4.71 1.97 -1.21
N THR A 40 5.56 1.21 -0.52
CA THR A 40 6.22 0.03 -1.10
C THR A 40 5.19 -0.99 -1.55
N LEU A 41 4.24 -1.37 -0.67
CA LEU A 41 3.16 -2.31 -1.02
C LEU A 41 2.29 -1.83 -2.19
N ALA A 42 2.07 -0.53 -2.33
CA ALA A 42 1.27 0.04 -3.42
C ALA A 42 2.02 0.04 -4.78
N THR A 43 3.34 0.15 -4.76
CA THR A 43 4.17 0.35 -5.98
C THR A 43 4.91 -0.91 -6.42
N HIS A 44 5.03 -1.91 -5.54
CA HIS A 44 5.70 -3.17 -5.81
C HIS A 44 4.69 -4.30 -6.04
N SER A 45 5.18 -5.43 -6.56
CA SER A 45 4.45 -6.70 -6.67
C SER A 45 5.32 -7.84 -6.17
N LEU A 46 4.74 -9.04 -6.06
CA LEU A 46 5.46 -10.22 -5.59
C LEU A 46 6.67 -10.58 -6.48
N THR A 47 6.57 -10.40 -7.79
CA THR A 47 7.58 -10.86 -8.77
C THR A 47 8.19 -9.75 -9.61
N GLY A 48 7.63 -8.53 -9.56
CA GLY A 48 8.01 -7.42 -10.44
C GLY A 48 7.63 -7.63 -11.92
N LYS A 49 7.00 -8.75 -12.29
CA LYS A 49 6.64 -9.01 -13.70
C LYS A 49 5.42 -8.18 -14.13
N ALA A 50 5.43 -7.74 -15.39
CA ALA A 50 4.25 -7.16 -16.02
C ALA A 50 3.12 -8.19 -16.08
N SER A 51 1.87 -7.73 -15.93
CA SER A 51 0.72 -8.61 -16.06
C SER A 51 0.48 -8.92 -17.55
N PRO A 52 0.39 -10.20 -17.95
CA PRO A 52 0.08 -10.55 -19.34
C PRO A 52 -1.25 -9.97 -19.83
N ALA A 53 -2.21 -9.76 -18.93
CA ALA A 53 -3.52 -9.17 -19.24
C ALA A 53 -3.48 -7.64 -19.43
N PHE A 54 -2.37 -6.97 -19.11
CA PHE A 54 -2.25 -5.51 -19.18
C PHE A 54 -0.91 -5.09 -19.79
N LEU A 55 -0.67 -5.45 -21.04
CA LEU A 55 0.58 -5.20 -21.76
C LEU A 55 0.97 -3.71 -21.85
N SER A 56 -0.01 -2.80 -21.84
CA SER A 56 0.22 -1.34 -21.89
C SER A 56 0.64 -0.72 -20.56
N LYS A 57 0.58 -1.48 -19.46
CA LYS A 57 0.95 -0.98 -18.13
C LYS A 57 2.39 -1.35 -17.81
N PRO A 58 3.20 -0.40 -17.31
CA PRO A 58 4.56 -0.70 -16.91
C PRO A 58 4.59 -1.72 -15.77
N ALA A 59 5.65 -2.52 -15.76
CA ALA A 59 5.91 -3.47 -14.69
C ALA A 59 6.10 -2.74 -13.35
N LYS A 60 5.63 -3.35 -12.26
CA LYS A 60 5.91 -2.89 -10.89
C LYS A 60 7.31 -3.36 -10.47
N LEU A 61 7.88 -2.73 -9.46
CA LEU A 61 9.08 -3.25 -8.80
C LEU A 61 8.77 -4.54 -8.04
N CYS A 62 9.77 -5.39 -7.75
CA CYS A 62 9.59 -6.59 -6.94
C CYS A 62 9.79 -6.30 -5.45
N LEU A 63 8.94 -6.84 -4.58
CA LEU A 63 9.22 -6.85 -3.15
C LEU A 63 10.54 -7.56 -2.87
N ASP A 64 11.19 -7.15 -1.78
CA ASP A 64 12.40 -7.79 -1.26
C ASP A 64 12.16 -9.31 -1.08
N PRO A 65 12.83 -10.17 -1.87
CA PRO A 65 12.55 -11.61 -1.88
C PRO A 65 12.85 -12.30 -0.55
N GLU A 66 13.87 -11.83 0.18
CA GLU A 66 14.25 -12.41 1.48
C GLU A 66 13.15 -12.15 2.51
N LYS A 67 12.70 -10.90 2.60
CA LYS A 67 11.59 -10.52 3.49
C LYS A 67 10.29 -11.24 3.14
N VAL A 68 10.01 -11.42 1.85
CA VAL A 68 8.86 -12.20 1.38
C VAL A 68 8.99 -13.65 1.82
N SER A 69 10.17 -14.26 1.67
CA SER A 69 10.43 -15.64 2.10
C SER A 69 10.19 -15.81 3.60
N ASP A 70 10.71 -14.89 4.41
CA ASP A 70 10.54 -14.92 5.86
C ASP A 70 9.08 -14.80 6.30
N ILE A 71 8.31 -13.90 5.65
CA ILE A 71 6.87 -13.79 5.88
C ILE A 71 6.17 -15.09 5.51
N VAL A 72 6.50 -15.68 4.36
CA VAL A 72 5.90 -16.95 3.92
C VAL A 72 6.20 -18.05 4.94
N MET A 73 7.46 -18.27 5.28
CA MET A 73 7.86 -19.28 6.26
C MET A 73 7.11 -19.12 7.59
N THR A 74 7.08 -17.90 8.12
CA THR A 74 6.46 -17.59 9.41
C THR A 74 4.97 -17.86 9.39
N VAL A 75 4.25 -17.41 8.35
CA VAL A 75 2.81 -17.63 8.26
C VAL A 75 2.50 -19.11 8.03
N THR A 76 3.27 -19.81 7.19
CA THR A 76 3.04 -21.24 6.95
C THR A 76 3.27 -22.07 8.21
N ALA A 77 4.27 -21.74 9.03
CA ALA A 77 4.56 -22.44 10.27
C ALA A 77 3.48 -22.22 11.34
N ASN A 78 2.97 -20.98 11.48
CA ASN A 78 2.00 -20.66 12.53
C ASN A 78 0.55 -20.98 12.13
N SER A 79 0.20 -20.88 10.84
CA SER A 79 -1.16 -21.08 10.34
C SER A 79 -1.38 -22.41 9.64
N HIS A 80 -0.33 -23.24 9.46
CA HIS A 80 -0.40 -24.58 8.84
C HIS A 80 -1.01 -24.56 7.42
N VAL A 81 -0.69 -23.54 6.63
CA VAL A 81 -1.17 -23.37 5.24
C VAL A 81 -0.05 -23.54 4.23
N LYS A 82 -0.40 -23.78 2.96
CA LYS A 82 0.57 -23.83 1.85
C LYS A 82 1.10 -22.43 1.54
N GLY A 83 2.40 -22.32 1.25
CA GLY A 83 3.04 -21.05 0.89
C GLY A 83 2.44 -20.38 -0.36
N SER A 84 1.81 -21.14 -1.26
CA SER A 84 1.07 -20.59 -2.40
C SER A 84 -0.11 -19.72 -1.97
N LEU A 85 -0.85 -20.10 -0.92
CA LEU A 85 -1.96 -19.31 -0.39
C LEU A 85 -1.46 -17.99 0.22
N VAL A 86 -0.34 -18.05 0.94
CA VAL A 86 0.31 -16.86 1.50
C VAL A 86 0.76 -15.92 0.39
N ARG A 87 1.41 -16.43 -0.66
CA ARG A 87 1.82 -15.65 -1.84
C ARG A 87 0.64 -15.01 -2.57
N SER A 88 -0.49 -15.71 -2.68
CA SER A 88 -1.73 -15.13 -3.21
C SER A 88 -2.22 -13.97 -2.34
N ALA A 89 -2.22 -14.13 -1.01
CA ALA A 89 -2.60 -13.05 -0.09
C ALA A 89 -1.67 -11.83 -0.18
N ILE A 90 -0.37 -12.04 -0.39
CA ILE A 90 0.60 -10.96 -0.65
C ILE A 90 0.22 -10.18 -1.91
N THR A 91 -0.06 -10.91 -3.00
CA THR A 91 -0.44 -10.30 -4.29
C THR A 91 -1.70 -9.46 -4.17
N THR A 92 -2.74 -9.99 -3.51
CA THR A 92 -3.98 -9.25 -3.26
C THR A 92 -3.73 -8.00 -2.40
N LYS A 93 -2.90 -8.11 -1.36
CA LYS A 93 -2.60 -6.96 -0.49
C LYS A 93 -1.87 -5.84 -1.24
N CYS A 94 -0.94 -6.16 -2.15
CA CYS A 94 -0.28 -5.16 -2.98
C CYS A 94 -1.25 -4.50 -3.98
N ALA A 95 -2.20 -5.26 -4.51
CA ALA A 95 -3.27 -4.71 -5.36
C ALA A 95 -4.18 -3.75 -4.57
N ASP A 96 -4.56 -4.11 -3.34
CA ASP A 96 -5.38 -3.27 -2.46
C ASP A 96 -4.68 -1.94 -2.16
N GLU A 97 -3.40 -1.96 -1.75
CA GLU A 97 -2.65 -0.74 -1.46
C GLU A 97 -2.46 0.13 -2.72
N ASN A 98 -2.29 -0.48 -3.91
CA ASN A 98 -2.25 0.28 -5.17
C ASN A 98 -3.57 0.98 -5.46
N LYS A 99 -4.70 0.30 -5.25
CA LYS A 99 -6.04 0.87 -5.41
C LYS A 99 -6.24 2.03 -4.43
N MET A 100 -5.88 1.84 -3.17
CA MET A 100 -6.00 2.88 -2.14
C MET A 100 -5.14 4.10 -2.44
N LEU A 101 -3.90 3.91 -2.89
CA LEU A 101 -3.02 5.01 -3.27
C LEU A 101 -3.61 5.85 -4.42
N LYS A 102 -4.16 5.19 -5.44
CA LYS A 102 -4.83 5.88 -6.57
C LYS A 102 -6.04 6.69 -6.10
N LEU A 103 -6.89 6.12 -5.25
CA LEU A 103 -8.05 6.82 -4.68
C LEU A 103 -7.62 8.06 -3.88
N GLN A 104 -6.56 7.95 -3.07
CA GLN A 104 -6.02 9.08 -2.32
C GLN A 104 -5.48 10.18 -3.24
N MET A 105 -4.76 9.82 -4.31
CA MET A 105 -4.25 10.77 -5.29
C MET A 105 -5.39 11.50 -6.01
N GLN A 106 -6.43 10.78 -6.43
CA GLN A 106 -7.61 11.36 -7.08
C GLN A 106 -8.35 12.33 -6.14
N LYS A 107 -8.54 11.95 -4.88
CA LYS A 107 -9.14 12.83 -3.86
C LYS A 107 -8.32 14.10 -3.67
N LYS A 108 -6.99 13.98 -3.56
CA LYS A 108 -6.08 15.12 -3.40
C LYS A 108 -6.06 16.03 -4.63
N GLN A 109 -6.16 15.46 -5.84
CA GLN A 109 -6.26 16.26 -7.07
C GLN A 109 -7.58 17.03 -7.11
N ARG A 110 -8.71 16.38 -6.82
CA ARG A 110 -10.02 17.03 -6.76
C ARG A 110 -10.03 18.19 -5.76
N GLN A 111 -9.48 17.97 -4.56
CA GLN A 111 -9.40 19.01 -3.54
C GLN A 111 -8.60 20.22 -4.02
N ARG A 112 -7.44 20.00 -4.64
CA ARG A 112 -6.61 21.09 -5.20
C ARG A 112 -7.30 21.85 -6.32
N THR A 113 -8.04 21.16 -7.19
CA THR A 113 -8.82 21.82 -8.25
C THR A 113 -9.93 22.68 -7.66
N LEU A 114 -10.61 22.21 -6.61
CA LEU A 114 -11.65 22.99 -5.91
C LEU A 114 -11.06 24.22 -5.22
N GLU A 115 -9.94 24.07 -4.51
CA GLU A 115 -9.24 25.18 -3.85
C GLU A 115 -8.74 26.23 -4.84
N ALA A 116 -8.14 25.81 -5.96
CA ALA A 116 -7.71 26.74 -7.01
C ALA A 116 -8.90 27.52 -7.60
N SER A 117 -10.02 26.83 -7.86
CA SER A 117 -11.22 27.49 -8.40
C SER A 117 -11.92 28.44 -7.42
N ALA A 118 -11.73 28.25 -6.11
CA ALA A 118 -12.23 29.16 -5.09
C ALA A 118 -11.35 30.41 -4.97
N ALA A 119 -10.02 30.22 -4.97
CA ALA A 119 -9.07 31.33 -4.95
C ALA A 119 -9.19 32.26 -6.17
N ASP A 120 -9.46 31.71 -7.36
CA ASP A 120 -9.70 32.52 -8.57
C ASP A 120 -10.99 33.36 -8.46
N LYS A 121 -12.04 32.84 -7.80
CA LYS A 121 -13.29 33.58 -7.58
C LYS A 121 -13.11 34.73 -6.59
N ASP A 122 -12.39 34.50 -5.49
CA ASP A 122 -12.11 35.53 -4.48
C ASP A 122 -11.31 36.70 -5.09
N LEU A 123 -10.37 36.42 -6.01
CA LEU A 123 -9.60 37.45 -6.70
C LEU A 123 -10.47 38.26 -7.69
N GLN A 124 -11.43 37.61 -8.33
CA GLN A 124 -12.32 38.24 -9.30
C GLN A 124 -13.44 39.07 -8.63
N GLU A 125 -13.94 38.64 -7.46
CA GLU A 125 -14.87 39.41 -6.63
C GLU A 125 -14.19 40.60 -5.94
N GLY A 126 -12.94 40.45 -5.49
CA GLY A 126 -12.14 41.55 -4.95
C GLY A 126 -11.88 42.66 -5.97
N ALA A 127 -11.57 42.32 -7.22
CA ALA A 127 -11.36 43.29 -8.29
C ALA A 127 -12.66 44.02 -8.71
N ALA A 128 -13.83 43.36 -8.62
CA ALA A 128 -15.12 43.97 -8.95
C ALA A 128 -15.59 44.99 -7.89
N ALA A 129 -15.19 44.81 -6.62
CA ALA A 129 -15.53 45.72 -5.53
C ALA A 129 -14.70 47.02 -5.54
N GLU A 130 -13.50 47.00 -6.13
CA GLU A 130 -12.60 48.17 -6.18
C GLU A 130 -12.95 49.13 -7.34
N VAL A 131 -13.66 48.67 -8.37
CA VAL A 131 -14.02 49.46 -9.57
C VAL A 131 -15.33 50.26 -9.38
N THR A 132 -16.08 50.05 -8.30
CA THR A 132 -17.38 50.73 -8.06
C THR A 132 -17.31 51.95 -7.13
N SER A 133 -16.11 52.41 -6.77
CA SER A 133 -15.88 53.63 -5.97
C SER A 133 -15.09 54.70 -6.74
N GLU A 134 -15.67 55.25 -7.80
CA GLU A 134 -15.30 56.56 -8.38
C GLU A 134 -16.57 57.39 -8.64
#